data_AF-A0A9W5WV38-F1
#
_entry.id   AF-A0A9W5WV38-F1
#
_cell.length_a   1.000
_cell.length_b   1.000
_cell.length_c   1.000
_cell.angle_alpha   90.00
_cell.angle_beta   90.00
_cell.angle_gamma   90.00
#
_symmetry.space_group_name_H-M   'P 1'
#
loop_
_entity.id
_entity.type
_entity.pdbx_description
1 polymer ?
#
loop_
_entity_poly.entity_id
_entity_poly.type
_entity_poly.pdbx_seq_one_letter_code
_entity_poly.pdbx_strand_id
1 'polypeptide(L)'
;MSYSDFNRQTSHLRQFTTRGCTSGDGETVDAKEHSQMLLEVHGTFGKEFSVCDKLDLLDLVYQNKVVHHKEVALLMLEVWKQLGHLKQGDISRYHKICKEIGDQLAAAGVNRANAATYESQFHMDLDMLNNHVLSPTLEQYKKKQELIKSLKSTLENTTNGIVHTFGSCENGLWVRGSDVDMCLEIPNCTQKRQWLSKLNLIRSTLLNNEHISNISIISAKVPIAKLYNQDNHNFCDISINNTVALDNTKFVKTMTRLDFRVVKLARFIKYWATSRCINNRAQGTLSSYTLILQLFYFLQNRPRPVLPLFKDIELDQGQDGMHTFMTDPEAILEKCSYLQQNTESLTQLLFEFFRFYSDAQFQGGRRGATVDLYTNEVTENNLGVLVMKCPITGKNVNPFTIRMWQSIYREFKRVQECINDQRPISQICQQVNKPPLQVEAELKRRHSLMMRQIVQYACTHKGKHTRHKGTLRWT
;
A
#
# COMPACT_ATOMS: atom_id res chain seq x y z
N MET A 1 -4.49 40.69 -14.25
CA MET A 1 -3.33 41.15 -13.45
C MET A 1 -2.11 40.38 -13.87
N SER A 2 -0.97 41.05 -14.04
CA SER A 2 0.31 40.38 -14.33
C SER A 2 0.92 39.82 -13.03
N TYR A 3 1.76 38.78 -13.10
CA TYR A 3 2.49 38.23 -11.94
C TYR A 3 3.33 39.31 -11.22
N SER A 4 3.81 40.31 -11.95
CA SER A 4 4.51 41.48 -11.40
C SER A 4 3.62 42.39 -10.54
N ASP A 5 2.32 42.50 -10.82
CA ASP A 5 1.37 43.26 -9.99
C ASP A 5 1.04 42.49 -8.70
N PHE A 6 1.06 41.15 -8.76
CA PHE A 6 0.78 40.24 -7.65
C PHE A 6 1.95 40.16 -6.65
N ASN A 7 3.20 40.16 -7.13
CA ASN A 7 4.39 40.11 -6.26
C ASN A 7 4.53 41.35 -5.34
N ARG A 8 3.87 42.45 -5.71
CA ARG A 8 3.77 43.67 -4.89
C ARG A 8 2.69 43.57 -3.81
N GLN A 9 1.70 42.67 -3.98
CA GLN A 9 0.65 42.38 -3.01
C GLN A 9 1.03 41.23 -2.06
N THR A 10 1.78 40.23 -2.51
CA THR A 10 2.21 39.07 -1.69
C THR A 10 3.28 39.40 -0.65
N SER A 11 4.11 40.43 -0.86
CA SER A 11 5.03 40.95 0.16
C SER A 11 4.30 41.40 1.43
N HIS A 12 2.98 41.58 1.37
CA HIS A 12 2.15 41.95 2.50
C HIS A 12 1.38 40.79 3.17
N LEU A 13 1.48 39.53 2.74
CA LEU A 13 0.79 38.40 3.41
C LEU A 13 1.10 38.30 4.92
N ARG A 14 2.25 38.82 5.38
CA ARG A 14 2.62 38.89 6.81
C ARG A 14 2.04 40.10 7.58
N GLN A 15 1.51 41.12 6.91
CA GLN A 15 0.89 42.29 7.53
C GLN A 15 -0.65 42.18 7.62
N PHE A 16 -1.24 41.17 6.97
CA PHE A 16 -2.69 41.07 6.72
C PHE A 16 -3.40 40.21 7.78
N THR A 17 -3.18 40.53 9.06
CA THR A 17 -3.92 39.94 10.17
C THR A 17 -4.78 41.00 10.85
N THR A 18 -6.10 40.77 10.87
CA THR A 18 -7.13 41.34 11.77
C THR A 18 -7.83 42.69 11.50
N ARG A 19 -7.53 43.45 10.44
CA ARG A 19 -8.39 44.62 10.08
C ARG A 19 -8.54 44.73 8.56
N GLY A 20 -9.79 44.86 8.08
CA GLY A 20 -10.14 44.93 6.66
C GLY A 20 -9.32 45.96 5.88
N CYS A 21 -9.10 45.70 4.59
CA CYS A 21 -8.32 46.58 3.72
C CYS A 21 -9.13 47.80 3.33
N THR A 22 -8.59 49.00 3.50
CA THR A 22 -8.93 50.16 2.66
C THR A 22 -7.99 50.17 1.45
N SER A 23 -8.52 50.05 0.23
CA SER A 23 -7.75 50.34 -0.98
C SER A 23 -7.52 51.86 -1.12
N GLY A 24 -6.57 52.27 -1.95
CA GLY A 24 -6.24 53.69 -2.22
C GLY A 24 -7.39 54.54 -2.78
N ASP A 25 -8.55 53.92 -3.05
CA ASP A 25 -9.79 54.55 -3.50
C ASP A 25 -10.94 54.46 -2.46
N GLY A 26 -10.65 54.04 -1.22
CA GLY A 26 -11.61 54.12 -0.11
C GLY A 26 -12.66 53.01 -0.03
N GLU A 27 -12.57 51.96 -0.85
CA GLU A 27 -13.44 50.78 -0.71
C GLU A 27 -12.82 49.75 0.25
N THR A 28 -13.65 49.26 1.17
CA THR A 28 -13.27 48.21 2.12
C THR A 28 -13.58 46.84 1.55
N VAL A 29 -12.56 46.05 1.21
CA VAL A 29 -12.76 44.67 0.72
C VAL A 29 -13.02 43.76 1.91
N ASP A 30 -14.12 43.00 1.87
CA ASP A 30 -14.46 42.03 2.91
C ASP A 30 -13.36 40.96 3.04
N ALA A 31 -12.95 40.64 4.27
CA ALA A 31 -11.88 39.68 4.55
C ALA A 31 -12.21 38.27 4.01
N LYS A 32 -13.50 37.96 3.92
CA LYS A 32 -14.00 36.72 3.32
C LYS A 32 -13.83 36.71 1.81
N GLU A 33 -14.22 37.78 1.11
CA GLU A 33 -14.05 37.94 -0.34
C GLU A 33 -12.57 37.95 -0.72
N HIS A 34 -11.72 38.62 0.05
CA HIS A 34 -10.28 38.62 -0.18
C HIS A 34 -9.68 37.20 -0.10
N SER A 35 -10.11 36.40 0.89
CA SER A 35 -9.66 35.01 1.03
C SER A 35 -10.14 34.12 -0.11
N GLN A 36 -11.35 34.34 -0.62
CA GLN A 36 -11.88 33.66 -1.80
C GLN A 36 -11.08 34.01 -3.06
N MET A 37 -10.77 35.30 -3.26
CA MET A 37 -9.91 35.73 -4.38
C MET A 37 -8.53 35.11 -4.31
N LEU A 38 -7.89 35.07 -3.13
CA LEU A 38 -6.59 34.42 -2.95
C LEU A 38 -6.65 32.91 -3.25
N LEU A 39 -7.75 32.24 -2.94
CA LEU A 39 -7.97 30.84 -3.31
C LEU A 39 -8.13 30.66 -4.83
N GLU A 40 -8.81 31.57 -5.53
CA GLU A 40 -8.92 31.53 -7.00
C GLU A 40 -7.57 31.78 -7.68
N VAL A 41 -6.78 32.70 -7.14
CA VAL A 41 -5.41 32.96 -7.59
C VAL A 41 -4.53 31.74 -7.35
N HIS A 42 -4.62 31.10 -6.17
CA HIS A 42 -3.93 29.85 -5.89
C HIS A 42 -4.35 28.75 -6.87
N GLY A 43 -5.64 28.61 -7.17
CA GLY A 43 -6.14 27.65 -8.16
C GLY A 43 -5.56 27.85 -9.56
N THR A 44 -5.20 29.09 -9.91
CA THR A 44 -4.64 29.44 -11.24
C THR A 44 -3.11 29.39 -11.26
N PHE A 45 -2.44 29.81 -10.19
CA PHE A 45 -0.99 30.04 -10.12
C PHE A 45 -0.30 29.25 -8.99
N GLY A 46 -0.91 28.19 -8.48
CA GLY A 46 -0.48 27.49 -7.26
C GLY A 46 0.96 26.94 -7.26
N LYS A 47 1.62 26.83 -8.42
CA LYS A 47 3.04 26.45 -8.52
C LYS A 47 3.99 27.57 -8.08
N GLU A 48 3.55 28.83 -8.11
CA GLU A 48 4.36 30.00 -7.77
C GLU A 48 4.36 30.27 -6.26
N PHE A 49 3.43 29.67 -5.51
CA PHE A 49 3.36 29.76 -4.05
C PHE A 49 4.38 28.81 -3.41
N SER A 50 5.16 29.30 -2.45
CA SER A 50 5.97 28.45 -1.60
C SER A 50 5.11 27.61 -0.66
N VAL A 51 5.66 26.53 -0.09
CA VAL A 51 4.93 25.72 0.92
C VAL A 51 4.51 26.54 2.14
N CYS A 52 5.30 27.55 2.52
CA CYS A 52 4.96 28.47 3.61
C CYS A 52 3.81 29.40 3.23
N ASP A 53 3.79 29.93 2.00
CA ASP A 53 2.70 30.81 1.53
C ASP A 53 1.37 30.04 1.48
N LYS A 54 1.43 28.75 1.10
CA LYS A 54 0.24 27.88 1.10
C LYS A 54 -0.27 27.58 2.50
N LEU A 55 0.64 27.42 3.46
CA LEU A 55 0.28 27.23 4.87
C LEU A 55 -0.33 28.50 5.46
N ASP A 56 0.23 29.67 5.15
CA ASP A 56 -0.32 30.95 5.58
C ASP A 56 -1.70 31.22 4.94
N LEU A 57 -1.89 30.83 3.68
CA LEU A 57 -3.20 30.89 3.01
C LEU A 57 -4.23 29.96 3.69
N LEU A 58 -3.84 28.76 4.14
CA LEU A 58 -4.73 27.88 4.90
C LEU A 58 -5.20 28.51 6.22
N ASP A 59 -4.31 29.22 6.92
CA ASP A 59 -4.68 29.96 8.12
C ASP A 59 -5.70 31.06 7.82
N LEU A 60 -5.50 31.81 6.75
CA LEU A 60 -6.44 32.86 6.33
C LEU A 60 -7.82 32.28 6.00
N VAL A 61 -7.87 31.16 5.27
CA VAL A 61 -9.10 30.44 4.95
C VAL A 61 -9.85 30.03 6.20
N TYR A 62 -9.15 29.47 7.18
CA TYR A 62 -9.73 29.05 8.45
C TYR A 62 -10.25 30.25 9.26
N GLN A 63 -9.44 31.29 9.43
CA GLN A 63 -9.79 32.49 10.20
C GLN A 63 -11.01 33.21 9.62
N ASN A 64 -11.09 33.28 8.28
CA ASN A 64 -12.17 33.97 7.58
C ASN A 64 -13.37 33.05 7.25
N LYS A 65 -13.39 31.82 7.78
CA LYS A 65 -14.50 30.84 7.61
C LYS A 65 -14.84 30.54 6.15
N VAL A 66 -13.82 30.42 5.30
CA VAL A 66 -13.94 30.11 3.85
C VAL A 66 -13.70 28.61 3.58
N VAL A 67 -13.84 27.77 4.61
CA VAL A 67 -13.47 26.34 4.57
C VAL A 67 -14.23 25.49 3.54
N HIS A 68 -15.39 25.95 3.07
CA HIS A 68 -16.21 25.25 2.06
C HIS A 68 -15.79 25.54 0.61
N HIS A 69 -14.78 26.39 0.39
CA HIS A 69 -14.35 26.73 -0.96
C HIS A 69 -13.61 25.56 -1.63
N LYS A 70 -13.91 25.31 -2.92
CA LYS A 70 -13.44 24.14 -3.67
C LYS A 70 -11.91 23.94 -3.68
N GLU A 71 -11.16 25.04 -3.63
CA GLU A 71 -9.69 25.04 -3.67
C GLU A 71 -9.04 24.68 -2.33
N VAL A 72 -9.78 24.69 -1.22
CA VAL A 72 -9.21 24.47 0.13
C VAL A 72 -8.62 23.05 0.25
N ALA A 73 -9.30 22.04 -0.30
CA ALA A 73 -8.81 20.67 -0.29
C ALA A 73 -7.51 20.50 -1.10
N LEU A 74 -7.39 21.21 -2.23
CA LEU A 74 -6.18 21.20 -3.06
C LEU A 74 -5.03 21.92 -2.37
N LEU A 75 -5.31 23.06 -1.75
CA LEU A 75 -4.33 23.80 -0.96
C LEU A 75 -3.78 22.96 0.21
N MET A 76 -4.67 22.29 0.97
CA MET A 76 -4.28 21.37 2.05
C MET A 76 -3.37 20.24 1.55
N LEU A 77 -3.68 19.67 0.39
CA LEU A 77 -2.88 18.61 -0.24
C LEU A 77 -1.49 19.10 -0.66
N GLU A 78 -1.41 20.29 -1.24
CA GLU A 78 -0.14 20.84 -1.71
C GLU A 78 0.84 21.12 -0.58
N VAL A 79 0.32 21.55 0.58
CA VAL A 79 1.11 21.66 1.82
C VAL A 79 1.49 20.27 2.34
N TRP A 80 0.55 19.32 2.36
CA TRP A 80 0.81 17.94 2.80
C TRP A 80 1.97 17.27 2.06
N LYS A 81 1.97 17.36 0.72
CA LYS A 81 3.02 16.79 -0.15
C LYS A 81 4.41 17.34 0.14
N GLN A 82 4.48 18.52 0.75
CA GLN A 82 5.71 19.24 1.04
C GLN A 82 5.98 19.35 2.55
N LEU A 83 5.30 18.56 3.40
CA LEU A 83 5.51 18.55 4.85
C LEU A 83 6.97 18.28 5.23
N GLY A 84 7.69 17.47 4.46
CA GLY A 84 9.12 17.20 4.68
C GLY A 84 10.02 18.41 4.48
N HIS A 85 9.52 19.50 3.88
CA HIS A 85 10.23 20.77 3.70
C HIS A 85 9.86 21.83 4.76
N LEU A 86 8.91 21.53 5.65
CA LEU A 86 8.48 22.42 6.73
C LEU A 86 9.22 22.13 8.03
N LYS A 87 9.36 23.15 8.88
CA LYS A 87 9.92 22.98 10.23
C LYS A 87 8.89 22.27 11.12
N GLN A 88 9.35 21.65 12.20
CA GLN A 88 8.48 20.95 13.16
C GLN A 88 7.33 21.82 13.71
N GLY A 89 7.57 23.12 13.90
CA GLY A 89 6.55 24.08 14.30
C GLY A 89 5.47 24.29 13.23
N ASP A 90 5.86 24.41 11.97
CA ASP A 90 4.95 24.59 10.84
C ASP A 90 4.17 23.32 10.51
N ILE A 91 4.77 22.15 10.70
CA ILE A 91 4.06 20.85 10.63
C ILE A 91 2.99 20.76 11.72
N SER A 92 3.32 21.20 12.95
CA SER A 92 2.35 21.22 14.05
C SER A 92 1.23 22.22 13.79
N ARG A 93 1.56 23.37 13.21
CA ARG A 93 0.62 24.40 12.76
C ARG A 93 -0.31 23.87 11.66
N TYR A 94 0.23 23.21 10.64
CA TYR A 94 -0.56 22.57 9.59
C TYR A 94 -1.58 21.58 10.13
N HIS A 95 -1.16 20.64 11.00
CA HIS A 95 -2.07 19.68 11.60
C HIS A 95 -3.13 20.34 12.48
N LYS A 96 -2.76 21.40 13.22
CA LYS A 96 -3.70 22.19 14.01
C LYS A 96 -4.77 22.82 13.11
N ILE A 97 -4.38 23.48 12.02
CA ILE A 97 -5.32 24.11 11.08
C ILE A 97 -6.22 23.07 10.42
N CYS A 98 -5.68 21.94 9.98
CA CYS A 98 -6.48 20.86 9.37
C CYS A 98 -7.53 20.34 10.36
N LYS A 99 -7.14 20.17 11.62
CA LYS A 99 -8.05 19.79 12.70
C LYS A 99 -9.13 20.85 12.90
N GLU A 100 -8.77 22.12 13.00
CA GLU A 100 -9.72 23.21 13.24
C GLU A 100 -10.68 23.43 12.06
N ILE A 101 -10.22 23.26 10.81
CA ILE A 101 -11.07 23.21 9.62
C ILE A 101 -12.03 22.02 9.70
N GLY A 102 -11.54 20.84 10.08
CA GLY A 102 -12.36 19.65 10.31
C GLY A 102 -13.41 19.86 11.41
N ASP A 103 -13.04 20.52 12.50
CA ASP A 103 -13.93 20.85 13.62
C ASP A 103 -14.99 21.88 13.19
N GLN A 104 -14.66 22.87 12.36
CA GLN A 104 -15.65 23.78 11.77
C GLN A 104 -16.65 23.06 10.86
N LEU A 105 -16.18 22.09 10.07
CA LEU A 105 -17.05 21.22 9.27
C LEU A 105 -17.90 20.31 10.16
N ALA A 106 -17.39 19.89 11.31
CA ALA A 106 -18.05 19.00 12.26
C ALA A 106 -18.97 19.70 13.28
N ALA A 107 -18.79 21.00 13.56
CA ALA A 107 -19.66 21.80 14.43
C ALA A 107 -21.12 21.87 13.96
N ALA A 108 -21.39 21.39 12.73
CA ALA A 108 -22.71 21.09 12.21
C ALA A 108 -23.36 19.80 12.81
N GLY A 109 -22.73 19.08 13.74
CA GLY A 109 -23.34 17.95 14.46
C GLY A 109 -22.38 17.17 15.37
N VAL A 110 -22.45 17.37 16.70
CA VAL A 110 -21.38 16.95 17.63
C VAL A 110 -21.85 15.97 18.71
N ASN A 111 -21.52 14.69 18.52
CA ASN A 111 -20.99 13.77 19.56
C ASN A 111 -20.64 12.38 19.02
N ARG A 112 -21.08 12.03 17.79
CA ARG A 112 -20.37 11.08 16.91
C ARG A 112 -19.12 11.69 16.27
N ALA A 113 -18.90 12.99 16.48
CA ALA A 113 -17.99 13.82 15.71
C ALA A 113 -16.53 13.37 15.79
N ASN A 114 -15.92 13.08 16.94
CA ASN A 114 -14.46 12.81 16.94
C ASN A 114 -14.06 11.52 16.21
N ALA A 115 -14.81 10.43 16.36
CA ALA A 115 -14.59 9.20 15.59
C ALA A 115 -14.99 9.39 14.12
N ALA A 116 -16.09 10.12 13.85
CA ALA A 116 -16.49 10.48 12.49
C ALA A 116 -15.47 11.42 11.82
N THR A 117 -14.78 12.28 12.56
CA THR A 117 -13.74 13.22 12.08
C THR A 117 -12.47 12.44 11.76
N TYR A 118 -12.04 11.51 12.62
CA TYR A 118 -10.91 10.63 12.28
C TYR A 118 -11.24 9.74 11.08
N GLU A 119 -12.42 9.10 11.06
CA GLU A 119 -12.84 8.24 9.94
C GLU A 119 -12.93 9.04 8.63
N SER A 120 -13.49 10.27 8.67
CA SER A 120 -13.62 11.15 7.51
C SER A 120 -12.27 11.67 7.03
N GLN A 121 -11.39 12.10 7.94
CA GLN A 121 -10.04 12.51 7.58
C GLN A 121 -9.26 11.35 6.97
N PHE A 122 -9.34 10.17 7.60
CA PHE A 122 -8.71 8.97 7.08
C PHE A 122 -9.26 8.60 5.70
N HIS A 123 -10.58 8.75 5.50
CA HIS A 123 -11.21 8.53 4.20
C HIS A 123 -10.64 9.45 3.13
N MET A 124 -10.52 10.75 3.42
CA MET A 124 -9.91 11.73 2.51
C MET A 124 -8.46 11.35 2.22
N ASP A 125 -7.65 11.08 3.24
CA ASP A 125 -6.25 10.70 3.07
C ASP A 125 -6.10 9.43 2.22
N LEU A 126 -6.99 8.46 2.42
CA LEU A 126 -7.03 7.20 1.68
C LEU A 126 -7.36 7.42 0.20
N ASP A 127 -8.35 8.27 -0.09
CA ASP A 127 -8.70 8.63 -1.47
C ASP A 127 -7.60 9.43 -2.15
N MET A 128 -6.97 10.37 -1.43
CA MET A 128 -5.83 11.13 -1.95
C MET A 128 -4.64 10.23 -2.25
N LEU A 129 -4.31 9.30 -1.34
CA LEU A 129 -3.27 8.30 -1.56
C LEU A 129 -3.60 7.44 -2.79
N ASN A 130 -4.82 6.91 -2.89
CA ASN A 130 -5.22 6.08 -4.02
C ASN A 130 -5.13 6.83 -5.35
N ASN A 131 -5.65 8.06 -5.43
CA ASN A 131 -5.77 8.80 -6.68
C ASN A 131 -4.44 9.41 -7.13
N HIS A 132 -3.61 9.91 -6.19
CA HIS A 132 -2.42 10.67 -6.53
C HIS A 132 -1.10 9.93 -6.35
N VAL A 133 -1.06 8.85 -5.58
CA VAL A 133 0.17 8.09 -5.30
C VAL A 133 0.09 6.68 -5.89
N LEU A 134 -1.01 5.97 -5.64
CA LEU A 134 -1.11 4.56 -6.03
C LEU A 134 -1.53 4.39 -7.47
N SER A 135 -2.55 5.12 -7.95
CA SER A 135 -3.08 4.95 -9.30
C SER A 135 -2.06 5.40 -10.36
N PRO A 136 -1.80 4.58 -11.40
CA PRO A 136 -0.91 4.97 -12.49
C PRO A 136 -1.47 6.18 -13.24
N THR A 137 -0.59 7.07 -13.72
CA THR A 137 -1.00 8.15 -14.63
C THR A 137 -1.30 7.58 -16.02
N LEU A 138 -2.05 8.31 -16.85
CA LEU A 138 -2.33 7.90 -18.23
C LEU A 138 -1.04 7.70 -19.05
N GLU A 139 -0.03 8.52 -18.82
CA GLU A 139 1.27 8.40 -19.49
C GLU A 139 2.01 7.12 -19.08
N GLN A 140 2.04 6.83 -17.77
CA GLN A 140 2.61 5.57 -17.25
C GLN A 140 1.84 4.35 -17.80
N TYR A 141 0.52 4.48 -17.92
CA TYR A 141 -0.32 3.48 -18.54
C TYR A 141 0.11 3.19 -19.99
N LYS A 142 0.19 4.24 -20.83
CA LYS A 142 0.59 4.13 -22.24
C LYS A 142 1.99 3.53 -22.41
N LYS A 143 2.99 4.03 -21.66
CA LYS A 143 4.37 3.52 -21.69
C LYS A 143 4.43 2.02 -21.37
N LYS A 144 3.67 1.56 -20.38
CA LYS A 144 3.63 0.13 -20.04
C LYS A 144 2.95 -0.70 -21.13
N GLN A 145 1.90 -0.19 -21.77
CA GLN A 145 1.23 -0.89 -22.87
C GLN A 145 2.14 -1.01 -24.10
N GLU A 146 2.89 0.03 -24.43
CA GLU A 146 3.90 -0.01 -25.50
C GLU A 146 5.00 -1.05 -25.21
N LEU A 147 5.50 -1.07 -23.97
CA LEU A 147 6.48 -2.06 -23.52
C LEU A 147 5.91 -3.49 -23.63
N ILE A 148 4.68 -3.72 -23.14
CA ILE A 148 4.01 -5.02 -23.23
C ILE A 148 3.88 -5.45 -24.69
N LYS A 149 3.45 -4.55 -25.59
CA LYS A 149 3.30 -4.82 -27.02
C LYS A 149 4.64 -5.18 -27.68
N SER A 150 5.71 -4.45 -27.35
CA SER A 150 7.05 -4.68 -27.87
C SER A 150 7.62 -6.05 -27.42
N LEU A 151 7.52 -6.35 -26.12
CA LEU A 151 7.95 -7.64 -25.56
C LEU A 151 7.13 -8.78 -26.12
N LYS A 152 5.79 -8.64 -26.19
CA LYS A 152 4.87 -9.65 -26.72
C LYS A 152 5.25 -10.07 -28.14
N SER A 153 5.38 -9.10 -29.05
CA SER A 153 5.78 -9.37 -30.44
C SER A 153 7.09 -10.15 -30.52
N THR A 154 8.10 -9.74 -29.76
CA THR A 154 9.42 -10.39 -29.76
C THR A 154 9.36 -11.82 -29.22
N LEU A 155 8.64 -12.03 -28.11
CA LEU A 155 8.52 -13.32 -27.44
C LEU A 155 7.74 -14.35 -28.28
N GLU A 156 6.61 -13.94 -28.87
CA GLU A 156 5.77 -14.81 -29.69
C GLU A 156 6.53 -15.27 -30.94
N ASN A 157 7.20 -14.34 -31.64
CA ASN A 157 8.03 -14.64 -32.82
C ASN A 157 9.19 -15.58 -32.50
N THR A 158 9.82 -15.44 -31.33
CA THR A 158 11.01 -16.23 -30.94
C THR A 158 10.65 -17.66 -30.54
N THR A 159 9.51 -17.83 -29.90
CA THR A 159 9.19 -19.08 -29.20
C THR A 159 8.08 -19.88 -29.85
N ASN A 160 7.36 -19.29 -30.81
CA ASN A 160 6.17 -19.82 -31.45
C ASN A 160 5.08 -20.18 -30.41
N GLY A 161 5.02 -19.38 -29.34
CA GLY A 161 4.03 -19.46 -28.27
C GLY A 161 3.15 -18.22 -28.22
N ILE A 162 2.22 -18.18 -27.26
CA ILE A 162 1.26 -17.08 -27.07
C ILE A 162 1.56 -16.39 -25.74
N VAL A 163 1.69 -15.07 -25.74
CA VAL A 163 1.96 -14.29 -24.52
C VAL A 163 0.65 -13.79 -23.91
N HIS A 164 0.47 -14.14 -22.64
CA HIS A 164 -0.57 -13.62 -21.77
C HIS A 164 0.05 -12.76 -20.68
N THR A 165 -0.49 -11.57 -20.46
CA THR A 165 -0.25 -10.80 -19.24
C THR A 165 -1.10 -11.36 -18.11
N PHE A 166 -0.62 -11.24 -16.88
CA PHE A 166 -1.40 -11.60 -15.69
C PHE A 166 -1.10 -10.69 -14.51
N GLY A 167 -1.60 -11.04 -13.32
CA GLY A 167 -1.31 -10.34 -12.09
C GLY A 167 -1.90 -8.94 -12.07
N SER A 168 -1.12 -7.99 -11.51
CA SER A 168 -1.62 -6.64 -11.26
C SER A 168 -2.02 -5.89 -12.54
N CYS A 169 -1.39 -6.22 -13.68
CA CYS A 169 -1.68 -5.61 -14.97
C CYS A 169 -3.09 -5.92 -15.48
N GLU A 170 -3.61 -7.11 -15.16
CA GLU A 170 -4.87 -7.60 -15.71
C GLU A 170 -6.02 -7.55 -14.70
N ASN A 171 -5.74 -7.62 -13.40
CA ASN A 171 -6.76 -7.75 -12.36
C ASN A 171 -7.27 -6.41 -11.77
N GLY A 172 -6.82 -5.28 -12.30
CA GLY A 172 -7.23 -3.93 -11.86
C GLY A 172 -6.50 -3.41 -10.62
N LEU A 173 -5.65 -4.21 -9.99
CA LEU A 173 -4.89 -3.85 -8.79
C LEU A 173 -3.51 -3.25 -9.10
N TRP A 174 -3.31 -2.80 -10.33
CA TRP A 174 -2.10 -2.10 -10.74
C TRP A 174 -1.94 -0.79 -9.96
N VAL A 175 -0.77 -0.62 -9.36
CA VAL A 175 -0.29 0.64 -8.78
C VAL A 175 1.01 1.11 -9.42
N ARG A 176 1.37 2.38 -9.27
CA ARG A 176 2.65 2.94 -9.75
C ARG A 176 3.82 2.07 -9.31
N GLY A 177 4.72 1.79 -10.25
CA GLY A 177 5.88 0.93 -10.03
C GLY A 177 5.61 -0.58 -10.02
N SER A 178 4.37 -1.05 -10.21
CA SER A 178 4.14 -2.49 -10.36
C SER A 178 4.81 -3.01 -11.62
N ASP A 179 5.44 -4.18 -11.50
CA ASP A 179 6.00 -4.98 -12.58
C ASP A 179 4.93 -5.48 -13.55
N VAL A 180 5.39 -5.98 -14.69
CA VAL A 180 4.59 -6.73 -15.66
C VAL A 180 4.78 -8.22 -15.38
N ASP A 181 3.70 -8.94 -15.16
CA ASP A 181 3.75 -10.40 -15.09
C ASP A 181 3.30 -10.98 -16.44
N MET A 182 4.15 -11.82 -17.06
CA MET A 182 3.86 -12.49 -18.33
C MET A 182 3.94 -14.02 -18.19
N CYS A 183 2.97 -14.70 -18.79
CA CYS A 183 2.98 -16.14 -19.01
C CYS A 183 3.05 -16.38 -20.51
N LEU A 184 4.14 -17.02 -20.94
CA LEU A 184 4.30 -17.46 -22.31
C LEU A 184 3.84 -18.91 -22.42
N GLU A 185 2.74 -19.10 -23.13
CA GLU A 185 2.15 -20.41 -23.39
C GLU A 185 2.79 -21.04 -24.63
N ILE A 186 3.49 -22.16 -24.45
CA ILE A 186 4.20 -22.87 -25.51
C ILE A 186 3.67 -24.30 -25.57
N PRO A 187 3.12 -24.74 -26.72
CA PRO A 187 2.67 -26.11 -26.92
C PRO A 187 3.81 -27.11 -26.67
N ASN A 188 3.46 -28.29 -26.13
CA ASN A 188 4.41 -29.39 -25.88
C ASN A 188 5.60 -29.06 -24.95
N CYS A 189 5.51 -27.97 -24.18
CA CYS A 189 6.53 -27.54 -23.23
C CYS A 189 6.09 -27.84 -21.79
N THR A 190 6.21 -29.10 -21.36
CA THR A 190 5.64 -29.58 -20.08
C THR A 190 6.67 -29.79 -18.98
N GLN A 191 7.95 -29.88 -19.34
CA GLN A 191 9.03 -30.23 -18.41
C GLN A 191 9.85 -29.02 -17.98
N LYS A 192 10.28 -28.99 -16.71
CA LYS A 192 11.13 -27.91 -16.15
C LYS A 192 12.38 -27.62 -17.00
N ARG A 193 13.01 -28.65 -17.56
CA ARG A 193 14.17 -28.51 -18.46
C ARG A 193 13.82 -27.72 -19.73
N GLN A 194 12.66 -27.98 -20.31
CA GLN A 194 12.17 -27.26 -21.50
C GLN A 194 11.85 -25.80 -21.15
N TRP A 195 11.20 -25.55 -20.01
CA TRP A 195 10.94 -24.18 -19.52
C TRP A 195 12.23 -23.39 -19.35
N LEU A 196 13.23 -23.96 -18.67
CA LEU A 196 14.53 -23.31 -18.50
C LEU A 196 15.23 -23.07 -19.84
N SER A 197 15.17 -24.02 -20.78
CA SER A 197 15.72 -23.83 -22.13
C SER A 197 15.05 -22.67 -22.85
N LYS A 198 13.72 -22.56 -22.78
CA LYS A 198 12.96 -21.44 -23.39
C LYS A 198 13.24 -20.10 -22.70
N LEU A 199 13.36 -20.06 -21.38
CA LEU A 199 13.76 -18.84 -20.67
C LEU A 199 15.18 -18.39 -21.04
N ASN A 200 16.11 -19.33 -21.27
CA ASN A 200 17.45 -19.02 -21.75
C ASN A 200 17.44 -18.46 -23.18
N LEU A 201 16.60 -19.01 -24.07
CA LEU A 201 16.39 -18.48 -25.41
C LEU A 201 15.83 -17.05 -25.36
N ILE A 202 14.81 -16.81 -24.54
CA ILE A 202 14.23 -15.48 -24.31
C ILE A 202 15.32 -14.50 -23.83
N ARG A 203 16.16 -14.93 -22.88
CA ARG A 203 17.28 -14.12 -22.40
C ARG A 203 18.20 -13.72 -23.55
N SER A 204 18.64 -14.66 -24.40
CA SER A 204 19.51 -14.30 -25.53
C SER A 204 18.87 -13.35 -26.53
N THR A 205 17.56 -13.47 -26.77
CA THR A 205 16.85 -12.60 -27.72
C THR A 205 16.64 -11.18 -27.17
N LEU A 206 16.28 -11.07 -25.89
CA LEU A 206 15.87 -9.81 -25.29
C LEU A 206 17.04 -8.94 -24.80
N LEU A 207 18.27 -9.46 -24.75
CA LEU A 207 19.45 -8.69 -24.33
C LEU A 207 19.77 -7.50 -25.26
N ASN A 208 19.30 -7.51 -26.51
CA ASN A 208 19.47 -6.41 -27.45
C ASN A 208 18.37 -5.33 -27.34
N ASN A 209 17.42 -5.48 -26.41
CA ASN A 209 16.35 -4.51 -26.21
C ASN A 209 16.86 -3.29 -25.42
N GLU A 210 16.60 -2.09 -25.93
CA GLU A 210 17.08 -0.82 -25.33
C GLU A 210 16.61 -0.58 -23.87
N HIS A 211 15.50 -1.20 -23.45
CA HIS A 211 14.95 -1.04 -22.10
C HIS A 211 15.46 -2.09 -21.10
N ILE A 212 16.19 -3.12 -21.57
CA ILE A 212 16.64 -4.24 -20.74
C ILE A 212 18.14 -4.13 -20.51
N SER A 213 18.55 -3.95 -19.26
CA SER A 213 19.97 -3.97 -18.87
C SER A 213 20.44 -5.38 -18.52
N ASN A 214 19.56 -6.20 -17.92
CA ASN A 214 19.90 -7.51 -17.40
C ASN A 214 18.67 -8.42 -17.33
N ILE A 215 18.89 -9.73 -17.46
CA ILE A 215 17.88 -10.76 -17.32
C ILE A 215 18.39 -11.86 -16.39
N SER A 216 17.74 -12.04 -15.24
CA SER A 216 18.06 -13.08 -14.26
C SER A 216 17.08 -14.24 -14.34
N ILE A 217 17.57 -15.47 -14.44
CA ILE A 217 16.73 -16.68 -14.46
C ILE A 217 16.72 -17.29 -13.05
N ILE A 218 15.53 -17.37 -12.45
CA ILE A 218 15.31 -17.96 -11.13
C ILE A 218 14.79 -19.39 -11.29
N SER A 219 15.60 -20.39 -10.93
CA SER A 219 15.27 -21.83 -11.09
C SER A 219 14.41 -22.40 -9.95
N ALA A 220 13.32 -21.72 -9.60
CA ALA A 220 12.36 -22.16 -8.57
C ALA A 220 11.51 -23.36 -9.04
N LYS A 221 10.46 -23.73 -8.29
CA LYS A 221 9.51 -24.78 -8.71
C LYS A 221 8.85 -24.44 -10.05
N VAL A 222 8.45 -23.17 -10.21
CA VAL A 222 8.07 -22.58 -11.49
C VAL A 222 9.20 -21.59 -11.85
N PRO A 223 10.03 -21.88 -12.85
CA PRO A 223 11.10 -20.98 -13.28
C PRO A 223 10.56 -19.67 -13.83
N ILE A 224 11.27 -18.57 -13.53
CA ILE A 224 10.90 -17.21 -13.96
C ILE A 224 12.14 -16.49 -14.49
N ALA A 225 12.01 -15.76 -15.59
CA ALA A 225 13.00 -14.77 -16.02
C ALA A 225 12.58 -13.37 -15.52
N LYS A 226 13.46 -12.69 -14.80
CA LYS A 226 13.27 -11.35 -14.27
C LYS A 226 14.05 -10.35 -15.12
N LEU A 227 13.38 -9.35 -15.67
CA LEU A 227 13.94 -8.32 -16.54
C LEU A 227 14.15 -7.03 -15.74
N TYR A 228 15.36 -6.51 -15.83
CA TYR A 228 15.79 -5.31 -15.11
C TYR A 228 16.08 -4.17 -16.09
N ASN A 229 15.72 -2.95 -15.69
CA ASN A 229 16.05 -1.74 -16.43
C ASN A 229 17.45 -1.22 -16.05
N GLN A 230 17.88 -0.10 -16.63
CA GLN A 230 19.20 0.50 -16.36
C GLN A 230 19.41 0.88 -14.88
N ASP A 231 18.34 1.19 -14.15
CA ASP A 231 18.37 1.47 -12.70
C ASP A 231 18.38 0.21 -11.82
N ASN A 232 18.55 -0.98 -12.43
CA ASN A 232 18.48 -2.28 -11.76
C ASN A 232 17.12 -2.54 -11.05
N HIS A 233 16.06 -1.91 -11.54
CA HIS A 233 14.69 -2.16 -11.09
C HIS A 233 14.06 -3.29 -11.92
N ASN A 234 13.54 -4.32 -11.24
CA ASN A 234 12.79 -5.39 -11.88
C ASN A 234 11.45 -4.85 -12.40
N PHE A 235 11.23 -4.89 -13.70
CA PHE A 235 10.01 -4.35 -14.30
C PHE A 235 9.16 -5.40 -15.01
N CYS A 236 9.68 -6.60 -15.26
CA CYS A 236 8.92 -7.67 -15.90
C CYS A 236 9.38 -9.07 -15.44
N ASP A 237 8.43 -9.90 -15.04
CA ASP A 237 8.61 -11.31 -14.71
C ASP A 237 7.96 -12.17 -15.82
N ILE A 238 8.74 -13.06 -16.44
CA ILE A 238 8.27 -13.97 -17.49
C ILE A 238 8.33 -15.42 -17.00
N SER A 239 7.20 -16.13 -17.09
CA SER A 239 7.07 -17.55 -16.79
C SER A 239 6.61 -18.35 -18.02
N ILE A 240 6.88 -19.65 -18.06
CA ILE A 240 6.44 -20.54 -19.14
C ILE A 240 5.31 -21.43 -18.63
N ASN A 241 4.18 -21.50 -19.34
CA ASN A 241 3.04 -22.38 -19.06
C ASN A 241 2.52 -22.33 -17.61
N ASN A 242 2.60 -21.17 -16.95
CA ASN A 242 2.06 -20.95 -15.62
C ASN A 242 0.57 -20.57 -15.68
N THR A 243 -0.25 -21.46 -16.24
CA THR A 243 -1.69 -21.22 -16.49
C THR A 243 -2.48 -20.96 -15.22
N VAL A 244 -2.09 -21.57 -14.09
CA VAL A 244 -2.67 -21.29 -12.76
C VAL A 244 -2.63 -19.80 -12.39
N ALA A 245 -1.58 -19.08 -12.79
CA ALA A 245 -1.50 -17.65 -12.54
C ALA A 245 -2.50 -16.85 -13.37
N LEU A 246 -2.85 -17.33 -14.57
CA LEU A 246 -3.91 -16.74 -15.40
C LEU A 246 -5.27 -16.89 -14.73
N ASP A 247 -5.60 -18.07 -14.22
CA ASP A 247 -6.91 -18.31 -13.58
C ASP A 247 -7.03 -17.58 -12.24
N ASN A 248 -5.97 -17.55 -11.44
CA ASN A 248 -5.93 -16.72 -10.23
C ASN A 248 -6.13 -15.23 -10.57
N THR A 249 -5.57 -14.77 -11.69
CA THR A 249 -5.73 -13.38 -12.15
C THR A 249 -7.15 -13.10 -12.60
N LYS A 250 -7.77 -14.01 -13.36
CA LYS A 250 -9.19 -13.92 -13.74
C LYS A 250 -10.08 -13.85 -12.50
N PHE A 251 -9.83 -14.69 -11.49
CA PHE A 251 -10.59 -14.68 -10.25
C PHE A 251 -10.49 -13.35 -9.50
N VAL A 252 -9.28 -12.83 -9.33
CA VAL A 252 -9.10 -11.52 -8.69
C VAL A 252 -9.78 -10.43 -9.51
N LYS A 253 -9.66 -10.45 -10.85
CA LYS A 253 -10.31 -9.50 -11.75
C LYS A 253 -11.83 -9.53 -11.63
N THR A 254 -12.42 -10.71 -11.51
CA THR A 254 -13.86 -10.87 -11.31
C THR A 254 -14.28 -10.24 -9.99
N MET A 255 -13.62 -10.60 -8.88
CA MET A 255 -13.95 -10.05 -7.56
C MET A 255 -13.78 -8.53 -7.48
N THR A 256 -12.75 -7.96 -8.10
CA THR A 256 -12.52 -6.51 -8.09
C THR A 256 -13.54 -5.72 -8.90
N ARG A 257 -14.30 -6.37 -9.79
CA ARG A 257 -15.37 -5.74 -10.59
C ARG A 257 -16.74 -5.77 -9.89
N LEU A 258 -16.90 -6.54 -8.81
CA LEU A 258 -18.20 -6.66 -8.12
C LEU A 258 -18.50 -5.49 -7.18
N ASP A 259 -17.46 -4.88 -6.59
CA ASP A 259 -17.60 -3.74 -5.69
C ASP A 259 -16.40 -2.79 -5.78
N PHE A 260 -16.66 -1.49 -5.94
CA PHE A 260 -15.63 -0.47 -6.13
C PHE A 260 -14.66 -0.34 -4.95
N ARG A 261 -15.09 -0.69 -3.73
CA ARG A 261 -14.29 -0.60 -2.51
C ARG A 261 -13.15 -1.61 -2.52
N VAL A 262 -13.33 -2.76 -3.18
CA VAL A 262 -12.36 -3.87 -3.23
C VAL A 262 -11.02 -3.41 -3.78
N VAL A 263 -11.02 -2.66 -4.90
CA VAL A 263 -9.79 -2.16 -5.52
C VAL A 263 -9.05 -1.20 -4.59
N LYS A 264 -9.76 -0.25 -3.96
CA LYS A 264 -9.17 0.73 -3.06
C LYS A 264 -8.58 0.06 -1.81
N LEU A 265 -9.30 -0.88 -1.20
CA LEU A 265 -8.82 -1.69 -0.06
C LEU A 265 -7.57 -2.49 -0.43
N ALA A 266 -7.62 -3.23 -1.54
CA ALA A 266 -6.53 -4.05 -2.02
C ALA A 266 -5.25 -3.24 -2.28
N ARG A 267 -5.38 -2.09 -2.94
CA ARG A 267 -4.24 -1.19 -3.22
C ARG A 267 -3.64 -0.63 -1.94
N PHE A 268 -4.46 -0.19 -0.98
CA PHE A 268 -3.98 0.28 0.30
C PHE A 268 -3.26 -0.81 1.09
N ILE A 269 -3.87 -1.99 1.24
CA ILE A 269 -3.29 -3.11 1.98
C ILE A 269 -1.95 -3.54 1.34
N LYS A 270 -1.88 -3.60 0.00
CA LYS A 270 -0.63 -3.86 -0.72
C LYS A 270 0.41 -2.78 -0.43
N TYR A 271 0.04 -1.50 -0.50
CA TYR A 271 0.93 -0.38 -0.23
C TYR A 271 1.48 -0.42 1.20
N TRP A 272 0.60 -0.58 2.19
CA TRP A 272 0.98 -0.76 3.59
C TRP A 272 1.99 -1.91 3.75
N ALA A 273 1.66 -3.10 3.24
CA ALA A 273 2.51 -4.27 3.38
C ALA A 273 3.89 -4.09 2.71
N THR A 274 3.93 -3.40 1.57
CA THR A 274 5.19 -3.05 0.88
C THR A 274 6.00 -2.04 1.69
N SER A 275 5.38 -0.96 2.18
CA SER A 275 6.04 0.05 3.02
C SER A 275 6.61 -0.54 4.31
N ARG A 276 6.00 -1.61 4.81
CA ARG A 276 6.44 -2.35 6.01
C ARG A 276 7.40 -3.51 5.71
N CYS A 277 7.85 -3.67 4.46
CA CYS A 277 8.71 -4.77 4.00
C CYS A 277 8.16 -6.19 4.32
N ILE A 278 6.83 -6.35 4.32
CA ILE A 278 6.15 -7.64 4.56
C ILE A 278 5.41 -8.17 3.32
N ASN A 279 5.64 -7.58 2.14
CA ASN A 279 5.10 -8.00 0.84
C ASN A 279 6.21 -8.41 -0.14
N ASN A 280 7.00 -9.43 0.21
CA ASN A 280 8.05 -9.97 -0.64
C ASN A 280 8.19 -11.49 -0.44
N ARG A 281 7.56 -12.24 -1.33
CA ARG A 281 7.53 -13.71 -1.28
C ARG A 281 8.93 -14.34 -1.32
N ALA A 282 9.87 -13.75 -2.06
CA ALA A 282 11.24 -14.26 -2.14
C ALA A 282 12.00 -14.14 -0.82
N GLN A 283 11.61 -13.19 0.04
CA GLN A 283 12.14 -13.02 1.40
C GLN A 283 11.33 -13.80 2.45
N GLY A 284 10.37 -14.61 2.03
CA GLY A 284 9.53 -15.44 2.90
C GLY A 284 8.35 -14.69 3.54
N THR A 285 8.11 -13.42 3.20
CA THR A 285 6.94 -12.65 3.68
C THR A 285 5.72 -12.86 2.76
N LEU A 286 4.66 -12.06 2.93
CA LEU A 286 3.42 -12.22 2.17
C LEU A 286 3.68 -12.03 0.67
N SER A 287 3.00 -12.82 -0.15
CA SER A 287 2.83 -12.46 -1.56
C SER A 287 1.66 -11.49 -1.68
N SER A 288 1.64 -10.68 -2.74
CA SER A 288 0.48 -9.83 -3.01
C SER A 288 -0.80 -10.66 -3.18
N TYR A 289 -0.74 -11.84 -3.80
CA TYR A 289 -1.90 -12.73 -3.91
C TYR A 289 -2.40 -13.20 -2.53
N THR A 290 -1.52 -13.54 -1.59
CA THR A 290 -1.90 -13.90 -0.22
C THR A 290 -2.68 -12.78 0.48
N LEU A 291 -2.23 -11.53 0.34
CA LEU A 291 -2.92 -10.36 0.88
C LEU A 291 -4.32 -10.21 0.28
N ILE A 292 -4.45 -10.42 -1.03
CA ILE A 292 -5.74 -10.35 -1.71
C ILE A 292 -6.69 -11.45 -1.24
N LEU A 293 -6.21 -12.68 -1.05
CA LEU A 293 -7.04 -13.76 -0.51
C LEU A 293 -7.47 -13.47 0.94
N GLN A 294 -6.60 -12.86 1.76
CA GLN A 294 -6.99 -12.42 3.10
C GLN A 294 -8.11 -11.37 3.05
N LEU A 295 -7.99 -10.39 2.14
CA LEU A 295 -9.04 -9.38 1.94
C LEU A 295 -10.34 -10.01 1.45
N PHE A 296 -10.28 -10.93 0.49
CA PHE A 296 -11.48 -11.59 -0.04
C PHE A 296 -12.21 -12.38 1.04
N TYR A 297 -11.48 -13.20 1.80
CA TYR A 297 -12.07 -13.95 2.91
C TYR A 297 -12.73 -13.01 3.93
N PHE A 298 -12.09 -11.90 4.28
CA PHE A 298 -12.69 -10.90 5.18
C PHE A 298 -13.98 -10.29 4.60
N LEU A 299 -13.99 -9.92 3.32
CA LEU A 299 -15.14 -9.30 2.65
C LEU A 299 -16.30 -10.28 2.42
N GLN A 300 -15.99 -11.56 2.19
CA GLN A 300 -16.94 -12.67 2.09
C GLN A 300 -17.68 -12.93 3.41
N ASN A 301 -17.02 -12.67 4.54
CA ASN A 301 -17.52 -13.00 5.88
C ASN A 301 -17.92 -11.75 6.69
N ARG A 302 -18.17 -10.61 6.04
CA ARG A 302 -18.87 -9.48 6.70
C ARG A 302 -20.30 -9.89 7.05
N PRO A 303 -20.92 -9.28 8.09
CA PRO A 303 -22.32 -9.56 8.43
C PRO A 303 -23.27 -9.40 7.24
N ARG A 304 -22.97 -8.45 6.36
CA ARG A 304 -23.49 -8.37 5.00
C ARG A 304 -22.31 -8.57 4.04
N PRO A 305 -22.23 -9.70 3.31
CA PRO A 305 -21.11 -9.97 2.43
C PRO A 305 -20.93 -8.88 1.35
N VAL A 306 -19.67 -8.51 1.10
CA VAL A 306 -19.30 -7.58 0.02
C VAL A 306 -18.91 -8.36 -1.24
N LEU A 307 -18.41 -9.59 -1.07
CA LEU A 307 -18.01 -10.48 -2.15
C LEU A 307 -18.72 -11.84 -2.00
N PRO A 308 -19.01 -12.54 -3.10
CA PRO A 308 -19.61 -13.87 -3.05
C PRO A 308 -18.60 -14.91 -2.58
N LEU A 309 -19.10 -16.01 -2.02
CA LEU A 309 -18.29 -17.20 -1.78
C LEU A 309 -17.87 -17.83 -3.12
N PHE A 310 -16.73 -18.51 -3.15
CA PHE A 310 -16.27 -19.17 -4.37
C PHE A 310 -17.29 -20.21 -4.87
N LYS A 311 -17.86 -21.00 -3.95
CA LYS A 311 -18.89 -22.02 -4.27
C LYS A 311 -20.15 -21.44 -4.91
N ASP A 312 -20.54 -20.23 -4.53
CA ASP A 312 -21.77 -19.61 -5.07
C ASP A 312 -21.61 -19.22 -6.53
N ILE A 313 -20.38 -18.98 -6.98
CA ILE A 313 -20.05 -18.65 -8.37
C ILE A 313 -19.33 -19.79 -9.10
N GLU A 314 -19.21 -20.95 -8.47
CA GLU A 314 -18.59 -22.13 -9.06
C GLU A 314 -19.43 -22.64 -10.24
N LEU A 315 -18.75 -23.06 -11.29
CA LEU A 315 -19.31 -23.75 -12.45
C LEU A 315 -18.87 -25.22 -12.40
N ASP A 316 -19.64 -26.12 -13.00
CA ASP A 316 -19.35 -27.56 -13.07
C ASP A 316 -17.88 -27.81 -13.44
N GLN A 317 -17.26 -28.80 -12.78
CA GLN A 317 -15.82 -29.04 -12.87
C GLN A 317 -15.35 -29.17 -14.33
N GLY A 318 -14.40 -28.32 -14.71
CA GLY A 318 -13.71 -28.44 -16.01
C GLY A 318 -12.94 -29.76 -16.12
N GLN A 319 -12.63 -30.17 -17.34
CA GLN A 319 -12.04 -31.49 -17.67
C GLN A 319 -10.72 -31.82 -16.95
N ASP A 320 -10.03 -30.84 -16.35
CA ASP A 320 -8.72 -31.00 -15.70
C ASP A 320 -8.77 -31.01 -14.15
N GLY A 321 -9.97 -31.05 -13.54
CA GLY A 321 -10.12 -31.06 -12.08
C GLY A 321 -9.78 -29.73 -11.39
N MET A 322 -9.59 -28.64 -12.16
CA MET A 322 -9.56 -27.28 -11.63
C MET A 322 -10.97 -26.71 -11.52
N HIS A 323 -11.26 -26.04 -10.41
CA HIS A 323 -12.54 -25.38 -10.21
C HIS A 323 -12.69 -24.17 -11.14
N THR A 324 -13.74 -24.18 -11.96
CA THR A 324 -14.13 -23.06 -12.81
C THR A 324 -15.19 -22.20 -12.13
N PHE A 325 -15.31 -20.94 -12.53
CA PHE A 325 -16.20 -19.98 -11.89
C PHE A 325 -16.75 -18.95 -12.88
N MET A 326 -17.88 -18.35 -12.54
CA MET A 326 -18.50 -17.25 -13.28
C MET A 326 -17.56 -16.04 -13.32
N THR A 327 -17.46 -15.39 -14.47
CA THR A 327 -16.57 -14.21 -14.64
C THR A 327 -17.31 -12.92 -14.99
N ASP A 328 -18.59 -13.03 -15.36
CA ASP A 328 -19.44 -11.90 -15.68
C ASP A 328 -20.05 -11.27 -14.41
N PRO A 329 -19.77 -9.99 -14.10
CA PRO A 329 -20.27 -9.35 -12.90
C PRO A 329 -21.80 -9.28 -12.81
N GLU A 330 -22.48 -9.04 -13.93
CA GLU A 330 -23.95 -8.90 -13.95
C GLU A 330 -24.62 -10.23 -13.59
N ALA A 331 -24.22 -11.32 -14.24
CA ALA A 331 -24.70 -12.65 -13.92
C ALA A 331 -24.40 -13.08 -12.47
N ILE A 332 -23.23 -12.69 -11.93
CA ILE A 332 -22.89 -12.97 -10.52
C ILE A 332 -23.81 -12.20 -9.58
N LEU A 333 -24.05 -10.91 -9.84
CA LEU A 333 -24.90 -10.08 -8.98
C LEU A 333 -26.38 -10.52 -9.03
N GLU A 334 -26.84 -11.02 -10.18
CA GLU A 334 -28.16 -11.63 -10.32
C GLU A 334 -28.28 -12.92 -9.50
N LYS A 335 -27.29 -13.83 -9.63
CA LYS A 335 -27.26 -15.10 -8.90
C LYS A 335 -27.09 -14.91 -7.39
N CYS A 336 -26.22 -13.98 -6.98
CA CYS A 336 -25.86 -13.69 -5.60
C CYS A 336 -26.59 -12.43 -5.09
N SER A 337 -27.92 -12.45 -5.07
CA SER A 337 -28.77 -11.31 -4.68
C SER A 337 -28.58 -10.83 -3.23
N TYR A 338 -27.87 -11.58 -2.39
CA TYR A 338 -27.47 -11.17 -1.04
C TYR A 338 -26.34 -10.12 -1.03
N LEU A 339 -25.67 -9.91 -2.16
CA LEU A 339 -24.62 -8.89 -2.32
C LEU A 339 -25.22 -7.48 -2.39
N GLN A 340 -24.36 -6.46 -2.38
CA GLN A 340 -24.73 -5.03 -2.46
C GLN A 340 -25.60 -4.50 -1.29
N GLN A 341 -25.83 -5.30 -0.26
CA GLN A 341 -26.55 -4.89 0.95
C GLN A 341 -25.63 -4.23 2.00
N ASN A 342 -24.31 -4.39 1.84
CA ASN A 342 -23.32 -3.85 2.77
C ASN A 342 -23.13 -2.35 2.56
N THR A 343 -23.37 -1.57 3.62
CA THR A 343 -23.25 -0.10 3.64
C THR A 343 -22.03 0.41 4.38
N GLU A 344 -21.09 -0.46 4.79
CA GLU A 344 -19.89 -0.05 5.49
C GLU A 344 -19.01 0.83 4.59
N SER A 345 -18.49 1.93 5.13
CA SER A 345 -17.60 2.81 4.39
C SER A 345 -16.30 2.09 4.02
N LEU A 346 -15.56 2.63 3.05
CA LEU A 346 -14.22 2.14 2.70
C LEU A 346 -13.30 2.11 3.93
N THR A 347 -13.38 3.14 4.77
CA THR A 347 -12.57 3.29 5.97
C THR A 347 -12.98 2.28 7.05
N GLN A 348 -14.29 2.08 7.25
CA GLN A 348 -14.82 1.08 8.17
C GLN A 348 -14.35 -0.33 7.80
N LEU A 349 -14.50 -0.73 6.53
CA LEU A 349 -14.02 -2.02 6.05
C LEU A 349 -12.52 -2.19 6.27
N LEU A 350 -11.73 -1.13 6.07
CA LEU A 350 -10.29 -1.19 6.27
C LEU A 350 -9.92 -1.35 7.75
N PHE A 351 -10.56 -0.61 8.65
CA PHE A 351 -10.33 -0.72 10.09
C PHE A 351 -10.72 -2.11 10.59
N GLU A 352 -11.87 -2.60 10.14
CA GLU A 352 -12.38 -3.92 10.45
C GLU A 352 -11.49 -5.04 9.90
N PHE A 353 -10.87 -4.85 8.74
CA PHE A 353 -9.90 -5.80 8.18
C PHE A 353 -8.68 -5.98 9.10
N PHE A 354 -8.10 -4.87 9.58
CA PHE A 354 -6.97 -4.94 10.51
C PHE A 354 -7.40 -5.49 11.86
N ARG A 355 -8.60 -5.13 12.35
CA ARG A 355 -9.17 -5.70 13.57
C ARG A 355 -9.30 -7.21 13.46
N PHE A 356 -9.87 -7.70 12.36
CA PHE A 356 -10.10 -9.11 12.09
C PHE A 356 -8.79 -9.93 12.11
N TYR A 357 -7.78 -9.53 11.35
CA TYR A 357 -6.51 -10.29 11.29
C TYR A 357 -5.58 -10.03 12.48
N SER A 358 -5.86 -9.02 13.30
CA SER A 358 -5.19 -8.82 14.59
C SER A 358 -5.75 -9.69 15.72
N ASP A 359 -6.80 -10.48 15.48
CA ASP A 359 -7.39 -11.36 16.48
C ASP A 359 -6.43 -12.46 16.96
N ALA A 360 -6.59 -12.92 18.20
CA ALA A 360 -5.70 -13.93 18.80
C ALA A 360 -5.77 -15.28 18.07
N GLN A 361 -6.90 -15.62 17.44
CA GLN A 361 -7.06 -16.87 16.68
C GLN A 361 -6.05 -16.99 15.52
N PHE A 362 -5.59 -15.85 14.98
CA PHE A 362 -4.64 -15.80 13.87
C PHE A 362 -3.19 -15.61 14.33
N GLN A 363 -2.90 -15.49 15.62
CA GLN A 363 -1.56 -15.22 16.13
C GLN A 363 -0.52 -16.29 15.74
N GLY A 364 -0.94 -17.55 15.68
CA GLY A 364 -0.03 -18.69 15.50
C GLY A 364 0.83 -18.98 16.73
N GLY A 365 1.86 -19.82 16.57
CA GLY A 365 2.72 -20.29 17.65
C GLY A 365 2.60 -21.80 17.84
N ARG A 366 1.98 -22.26 18.94
CA ARG A 366 1.79 -23.70 19.20
C ARG A 366 0.81 -24.34 18.20
N ARG A 367 -0.27 -23.63 17.90
CA ARG A 367 -1.28 -23.98 16.91
C ARG A 367 -1.48 -22.78 15.99
N GLY A 368 -1.89 -23.03 14.75
CA GLY A 368 -2.19 -22.03 13.74
C GLY A 368 -3.62 -22.16 13.24
N ALA A 369 -3.99 -21.31 12.29
CA ALA A 369 -5.30 -21.34 11.65
C ALA A 369 -5.12 -21.57 10.14
N THR A 370 -5.98 -22.38 9.54
CA THR A 370 -6.08 -22.55 8.09
C THR A 370 -7.39 -21.93 7.64
N VAL A 371 -7.29 -20.93 6.80
CA VAL A 371 -8.43 -20.33 6.10
C VAL A 371 -8.50 -20.98 4.72
N ASP A 372 -9.58 -21.71 4.48
CA ASP A 372 -9.88 -22.34 3.20
C ASP A 372 -10.93 -21.54 2.45
N LEU A 373 -10.53 -20.79 1.42
CA LEU A 373 -11.47 -19.96 0.66
C LEU A 373 -12.43 -20.76 -0.21
N TYR A 374 -12.17 -22.05 -0.46
CA TYR A 374 -13.10 -22.89 -1.21
C TYR A 374 -14.26 -23.32 -0.30
N THR A 375 -13.97 -23.87 0.88
CA THR A 375 -15.02 -24.27 1.84
C THR A 375 -15.57 -23.10 2.64
N ASN A 376 -14.86 -21.97 2.66
CA ASN A 376 -15.10 -20.80 3.50
C ASN A 376 -15.01 -21.12 5.01
N GLU A 377 -14.10 -22.01 5.39
CA GLU A 377 -13.93 -22.45 6.78
C GLU A 377 -12.60 -22.01 7.37
N VAL A 378 -12.59 -21.79 8.70
CA VAL A 378 -11.36 -21.67 9.50
C VAL A 378 -11.19 -22.92 10.33
N THR A 379 -10.10 -23.64 10.11
CA THR A 379 -9.74 -24.84 10.88
C THR A 379 -8.42 -24.65 11.60
N GLU A 380 -8.27 -25.28 12.76
CA GLU A 380 -7.00 -25.27 13.47
C GLU A 380 -5.96 -26.14 12.74
N ASN A 381 -4.69 -25.72 12.76
CA ASN A 381 -3.58 -26.50 12.21
C ASN A 381 -2.39 -26.59 13.17
N ASN A 382 -1.55 -27.61 12.96
CA ASN A 382 -0.34 -27.84 13.74
C ASN A 382 0.92 -27.15 13.15
N LEU A 383 0.75 -26.31 12.13
CA LEU A 383 1.85 -25.59 11.49
C LEU A 383 2.26 -24.32 12.26
N GLY A 384 1.44 -23.89 13.23
CA GLY A 384 1.73 -22.74 14.07
C GLY A 384 1.68 -21.40 13.32
N VAL A 385 1.04 -21.36 12.16
CA VAL A 385 0.95 -20.18 11.28
C VAL A 385 -0.47 -20.01 10.74
N LEU A 386 -0.80 -18.81 10.29
CA LEU A 386 -1.95 -18.62 9.40
C LEU A 386 -1.63 -19.21 8.02
N VAL A 387 -2.42 -20.17 7.58
CA VAL A 387 -2.40 -20.75 6.23
C VAL A 387 -3.59 -20.23 5.46
N MET A 388 -3.35 -19.73 4.25
CA MET A 388 -4.38 -19.36 3.29
C MET A 388 -4.36 -20.39 2.17
N LYS A 389 -5.49 -21.06 1.91
CA LYS A 389 -5.64 -21.94 0.76
C LYS A 389 -6.32 -21.22 -0.40
N CYS A 390 -5.76 -21.40 -1.59
CA CYS A 390 -6.31 -20.89 -2.84
C CYS A 390 -7.60 -21.65 -3.18
N PRO A 391 -8.71 -20.96 -3.50
CA PRO A 391 -9.99 -21.63 -3.77
C PRO A 391 -9.97 -22.43 -5.08
N ILE A 392 -9.11 -22.07 -6.04
CA ILE A 392 -9.02 -22.72 -7.34
C ILE A 392 -8.15 -23.99 -7.30
N THR A 393 -7.08 -23.99 -6.49
CA THR A 393 -6.08 -25.07 -6.46
C THR A 393 -6.08 -25.89 -5.17
N GLY A 394 -6.74 -25.43 -4.11
CA GLY A 394 -6.67 -25.99 -2.75
C GLY A 394 -5.31 -25.86 -2.06
N LYS A 395 -4.31 -25.24 -2.72
CA LYS A 395 -2.92 -25.19 -2.23
C LYS A 395 -2.71 -24.04 -1.23
N ASN A 396 -1.84 -24.27 -0.26
CA ASN A 396 -1.28 -23.23 0.61
C ASN A 396 -0.47 -22.22 -0.21
N VAL A 397 -0.88 -20.94 -0.19
CA VAL A 397 -0.21 -19.86 -0.93
C VAL A 397 0.87 -19.12 -0.13
N ASN A 398 1.03 -19.46 1.15
CA ASN A 398 1.90 -18.77 2.09
C ASN A 398 2.59 -19.72 3.07
N PRO A 399 3.46 -20.65 2.62
CA PRO A 399 4.20 -21.52 3.52
C PRO A 399 5.25 -20.69 4.28
N PHE A 400 4.85 -20.22 5.46
CA PHE A 400 5.65 -19.42 6.38
C PHE A 400 6.36 -20.29 7.40
N THR A 401 7.44 -19.76 7.97
CA THR A 401 7.92 -20.22 9.27
C THR A 401 7.11 -19.55 10.38
N ILE A 402 7.00 -20.20 11.54
CA ILE A 402 6.28 -19.65 12.71
C ILE A 402 6.79 -18.25 13.07
N ARG A 403 8.12 -18.07 13.11
CA ARG A 403 8.73 -16.77 13.43
C ARG A 403 8.37 -15.69 12.41
N MET A 404 8.36 -16.04 11.12
CA MET A 404 7.98 -15.11 10.06
C MET A 404 6.53 -14.68 10.19
N TRP A 405 5.61 -15.65 10.38
CA TRP A 405 4.20 -15.33 10.58
C TRP A 405 3.98 -14.45 11.82
N GLN A 406 4.56 -14.79 12.97
CA GLN A 406 4.42 -13.98 14.19
C GLN A 406 4.96 -12.56 14.03
N SER A 407 5.99 -12.37 13.21
CA SER A 407 6.50 -11.05 12.86
C SER A 407 5.53 -10.26 11.98
N ILE A 408 4.86 -10.92 11.04
CA ILE A 408 3.83 -10.33 10.18
C ILE A 408 2.58 -9.99 11.00
N TYR A 409 2.13 -10.91 11.84
CA TYR A 409 1.00 -10.73 12.76
C TYR A 409 1.19 -9.51 13.68
N ARG A 410 2.41 -9.28 14.17
CA ARG A 410 2.74 -8.08 14.97
C ARG A 410 2.50 -6.77 14.21
N GLU A 411 2.67 -6.74 12.89
CA GLU A 411 2.32 -5.56 12.09
C GLU A 411 0.80 -5.36 11.99
N PHE A 412 -0.01 -6.42 11.91
CA PHE A 412 -1.47 -6.28 12.00
C PHE A 412 -1.90 -5.69 13.36
N LYS A 413 -1.34 -6.21 14.46
CA LYS A 413 -1.53 -5.64 15.81
C LYS A 413 -1.12 -4.18 15.90
N ARG A 414 0.06 -3.83 15.39
CA ARG A 414 0.55 -2.45 15.36
C ARG A 414 -0.40 -1.52 14.62
N VAL A 415 -0.96 -1.95 13.47
CA VAL A 415 -1.93 -1.12 12.73
C VAL A 415 -3.22 -0.94 13.53
N GLN A 416 -3.71 -2.00 14.19
CA GLN A 416 -4.88 -1.88 15.06
C GLN A 416 -4.65 -0.88 16.21
N GLU A 417 -3.47 -0.92 16.84
CA GLU A 417 -3.07 0.06 17.85
C GLU A 417 -3.01 1.48 17.26
N CYS A 418 -2.46 1.64 16.05
CA CYS A 418 -2.42 2.94 15.39
C CYS A 418 -3.83 3.50 15.10
N ILE A 419 -4.77 2.65 14.70
CA ILE A 419 -6.17 3.04 14.44
C ILE A 419 -6.85 3.45 15.75
N ASN A 420 -6.66 2.67 16.83
CA ASN A 420 -7.20 3.00 18.15
C ASN A 420 -6.66 4.33 18.68
N ASP A 421 -5.37 4.60 18.43
CA ASP A 421 -4.68 5.85 18.77
C ASP A 421 -4.99 7.00 17.78
N GLN A 422 -5.86 6.79 16.78
CA GLN A 422 -6.20 7.76 15.74
C GLN A 422 -4.98 8.33 14.98
N ARG A 423 -3.97 7.49 14.74
CA ARG A 423 -2.75 7.89 14.04
C ARG A 423 -3.00 8.05 12.54
N PRO A 424 -2.31 9.00 11.87
CA PRO A 424 -2.50 9.26 10.45
C PRO A 424 -1.96 8.10 9.58
N ILE A 425 -2.42 8.05 8.31
CA ILE A 425 -1.99 7.05 7.32
C ILE A 425 -0.46 7.02 7.16
N SER A 426 0.21 8.18 7.23
CA SER A 426 1.66 8.29 7.13
C SER A 426 2.40 7.46 8.17
N GLN A 427 1.84 7.31 9.38
CA GLN A 427 2.42 6.51 10.45
C GLN A 427 2.05 5.02 10.34
N ILE A 428 0.85 4.70 9.84
CA ILE A 428 0.46 3.33 9.53
C ILE A 428 1.35 2.75 8.43
N CYS A 429 1.60 3.53 7.38
CA CYS A 429 2.37 3.16 6.20
C CYS A 429 3.82 3.64 6.26
N GLN A 430 4.36 3.93 7.44
CA GLN A 430 5.73 4.41 7.61
C GLN A 430 6.71 3.46 6.89
N GLN A 431 7.49 4.01 5.95
CA GLN A 431 8.45 3.22 5.20
C GLN A 431 9.59 2.73 6.09
N VAL A 432 9.92 1.45 5.97
CA VAL A 432 11.10 0.84 6.58
C VAL A 432 11.97 0.24 5.49
N ASN A 433 13.27 0.17 5.76
CA ASN A 433 14.25 -0.31 4.78
C ASN A 433 14.55 -1.81 4.91
N LYS A 434 13.99 -2.48 5.93
CA LYS A 434 14.26 -3.89 6.24
C LYS A 434 13.01 -4.58 6.79
N PRO A 435 12.81 -5.87 6.49
CA PRO A 435 11.75 -6.67 7.11
C PRO A 435 11.88 -6.70 8.65
N PRO A 436 10.78 -6.76 9.41
CA PRO A 436 10.84 -6.67 10.87
C PRO A 436 11.67 -7.78 11.54
N LEU A 437 11.64 -9.01 11.00
CA LEU A 437 12.50 -10.10 11.50
C LEU A 437 14.00 -9.81 11.35
N GLN A 438 14.40 -9.15 10.26
CA GLN A 438 15.80 -8.81 10.05
C GLN A 438 16.24 -7.76 11.07
N VAL A 439 15.40 -6.75 11.32
CA VAL A 439 15.64 -5.74 12.36
C VAL A 439 15.76 -6.40 13.74
N GLU A 440 14.86 -7.32 14.09
CA GLU A 440 14.89 -8.07 15.36
C GLU A 440 16.18 -8.89 15.51
N ALA A 441 16.61 -9.57 14.44
CA ALA A 441 17.85 -10.34 14.42
C ALA A 441 19.10 -9.45 14.57
N GLU A 442 19.13 -8.29 13.92
CA GLU A 442 20.23 -7.32 14.04
C GLU A 442 20.32 -6.74 15.45
N LEU A 443 19.19 -6.39 16.07
CA LEU A 443 19.13 -5.90 17.45
C LEU A 443 19.64 -6.97 18.44
N LYS A 444 19.21 -8.23 18.30
CA LYS A 444 19.69 -9.34 19.13
C LYS A 444 21.19 -9.58 18.97
N ARG A 445 21.72 -9.47 17.74
CA ARG A 445 23.16 -9.56 17.48
C ARG A 445 23.92 -8.41 18.16
N ARG A 446 23.45 -7.17 18.03
CA ARG A 446 24.04 -5.99 18.70
C ARG A 446 24.03 -6.15 20.22
N HIS A 447 22.90 -6.56 20.79
CA HIS A 447 22.79 -6.80 22.23
C HIS A 447 23.73 -7.92 22.70
N SER A 448 23.83 -9.02 21.95
CA SER A 448 24.76 -10.12 22.26
C SER A 448 26.22 -9.68 22.19
N LEU A 449 26.59 -8.84 21.20
CA LEU A 449 27.92 -8.25 21.09
C LEU A 449 28.24 -7.32 22.26
N MET A 450 27.30 -6.44 22.61
CA MET A 450 27.42 -5.56 23.78
C MET A 450 27.61 -6.37 25.06
N MET A 451 26.81 -7.41 25.28
CA MET A 451 26.96 -8.30 26.45
C MET A 451 28.32 -9.01 26.47
N ARG A 452 28.83 -9.49 25.32
CA ARG A 452 30.18 -10.06 25.23
C ARG A 452 31.26 -9.05 25.58
N GLN A 453 31.14 -7.80 25.12
CA GLN A 453 32.08 -6.72 25.45
C GLN A 453 32.06 -6.39 26.94
N ILE A 454 30.87 -6.32 27.56
CA ILE A 454 30.71 -6.11 29.00
C ILE A 454 31.38 -7.24 29.79
N VAL A 455 31.14 -8.50 29.41
CA VAL A 455 31.76 -9.67 30.06
C VAL A 455 33.27 -9.64 29.89
N GLN A 456 33.79 -9.34 28.68
CA GLN A 456 35.22 -9.26 28.42
C GLN A 456 35.90 -8.12 29.20
N TYR A 457 35.24 -6.96 29.28
CA TYR A 457 35.69 -5.83 30.09
C TYR A 457 35.73 -6.18 31.58
N ALA A 458 34.69 -6.83 32.10
CA ALA A 458 34.63 -7.29 33.49
C ALA A 458 35.71 -8.35 33.80
N CYS A 459 35.97 -9.28 32.88
CA CYS A 459 37.02 -10.30 33.03
C CYS A 459 38.43 -9.70 33.02
N THR A 460 38.68 -8.68 32.19
CA THR A 460 39.99 -8.00 32.09
C THR A 460 40.28 -7.06 33.26
N HIS A 461 39.25 -6.51 33.90
CA HIS A 461 39.40 -5.56 35.02
C HIS A 461 39.32 -6.20 36.40
N LYS A 462 38.82 -7.44 36.52
CA LYS A 462 38.92 -8.22 37.77
C LYS A 462 40.35 -8.58 38.17
N GLY A 463 41.33 -8.46 37.26
CA GLY A 463 42.75 -8.71 37.55
C GLY A 463 43.57 -7.50 38.03
N LYS A 464 43.01 -6.28 38.02
CA LYS A 464 43.77 -5.03 38.30
C LYS A 464 43.49 -4.38 39.66
N HIS A 465 42.54 -4.87 40.46
CA HIS A 465 42.19 -4.26 41.76
C HIS A 465 42.68 -5.00 43.02
N THR A 466 43.54 -6.01 42.89
CA THR A 466 44.13 -6.69 44.06
C THR A 466 45.65 -6.58 44.08
N ARG A 467 46.17 -5.37 44.30
CA ARG A 467 47.49 -5.11 44.93
C ARG A 467 47.75 -3.61 45.00
N HIS A 468 47.21 -2.96 46.02
CA HIS A 468 47.90 -1.89 46.75
C HIS A 468 47.23 -1.75 48.12
N LYS A 469 47.70 -2.58 49.07
CA LYS A 469 47.59 -2.26 50.50
C LYS A 469 48.59 -1.14 50.75
N GLY A 470 48.09 0.09 50.84
CA GLY A 470 48.84 1.26 51.27
C GLY A 470 47.98 2.03 52.26
N THR A 471 48.24 1.80 53.53
CA THR A 471 47.79 2.57 54.71
C THR A 471 47.81 4.07 54.49
N LEU A 472 46.76 4.78 54.92
CA LEU A 472 46.74 6.12 55.57
C LEU A 472 45.28 6.53 55.79
N ARG A 473 44.72 6.27 56.98
CA ARG A 473 44.56 7.15 58.17
C ARG A 473 43.63 8.35 57.95
N TRP A 474 42.55 8.32 58.73
CA TRP A 474 41.53 9.35 58.89
C TRP A 474 42.09 10.66 59.46
N THR A 475 41.78 11.78 58.80
CA THR A 475 41.43 13.09 59.38
C THR A 475 40.58 13.83 58.38
#